data_AF-A0A8J6M188-F1
#
_entry.id   AF-A0A8J6M188-F1
#
_cell.length_a   1.000
_cell.length_b   1.000
_cell.length_c   1.000
_cell.angle_alpha   90.00
_cell.angle_beta   90.00
_cell.angle_gamma   90.00
#
_symmetry.space_group_name_H-M   'P 1'
#
loop_
_entity.id
_entity.type
_entity.pdbx_description
1 polymer ?
#
loop_
_entity_poly.entity_id
_entity_poly.type
_entity_poly.pdbx_seq_one_letter_code
_entity_poly.pdbx_strand_id
1 'polypeptide(L)'
;MRLIDADGLVHRLSGCAIKSRKLEDWDRVQFWHKAMAEVKSSPTIEPDMIRPIAYWILGQKEDGTYYLSCSHCQYEADKYYDFCPQCGYEISHPKDD
;
A
#
# COMPACT_ATOMS: atom_id res chain seq x y z
N MET A 1 5.67 2.91 -0.14
CA MET A 1 4.59 2.99 0.88
C MET A 1 4.69 1.75 1.75
N ARG A 2 4.86 1.89 3.07
CA ARG A 2 4.87 0.75 3.99
C ARG A 2 3.41 0.30 4.22
N LEU A 3 3.13 -1.00 4.29
CA LEU A 3 1.78 -1.53 4.60
C LEU A 3 1.26 -1.04 5.96
N ILE A 4 2.17 -0.67 6.85
CA ILE A 4 1.92 -0.02 8.13
C ILE A 4 2.48 1.39 8.11
N ASP A 5 1.80 2.32 8.77
CA ASP A 5 2.35 3.64 9.10
C ASP A 5 3.47 3.46 10.15
N ALA A 6 4.67 3.17 9.67
CA ALA A 6 5.83 2.93 10.52
C ALA A 6 6.25 4.20 11.26
N ASP A 7 6.04 5.39 10.67
CA ASP A 7 6.38 6.66 11.32
C ASP A 7 5.43 6.94 12.48
N GLY A 8 4.12 6.72 12.27
CA GLY A 8 3.14 6.76 13.35
C GLY A 8 3.39 5.70 14.43
N LEU A 9 3.85 4.51 14.06
CA LEU A 9 4.26 3.47 15.01
C LEU A 9 5.50 3.90 15.81
N VAL A 10 6.55 4.42 15.16
CA VAL A 10 7.77 4.96 15.79
C VAL A 10 7.43 6.07 16.79
N HIS A 11 6.53 6.97 16.42
CA HIS A 11 6.09 8.05 17.30
C HIS A 11 5.42 7.52 18.57
N ARG A 12 4.47 6.58 18.44
CA ARG A 12 3.80 5.96 19.60
C ARG A 12 4.77 5.21 20.51
N LEU A 13 5.71 4.46 19.93
CA LEU A 13 6.73 3.71 20.67
C LEU A 13 7.69 4.63 21.43
N SER A 14 8.06 5.77 20.84
CA SER A 14 8.91 6.77 21.48
C SER A 14 8.29 7.36 22.76
N GLY A 15 6.97 7.59 22.76
CA GLY A 15 6.24 8.04 23.95
C GLY A 15 6.29 7.04 25.11
N CYS A 16 6.30 5.74 24.82
CA CYS A 16 6.42 4.69 25.83
C CYS A 16 7.84 4.60 26.41
N ALA A 17 8.89 4.76 25.60
CA ALA A 17 10.28 4.76 26.06
C ALA A 17 10.57 5.90 27.05
N ILE A 18 10.02 7.10 26.80
CA ILE A 18 10.14 8.25 27.70
C ILE A 18 9.48 7.97 29.06
N LYS A 19 8.31 7.32 29.07
CA LYS A 19 7.62 6.92 30.31
C LYS A 19 8.40 5.85 31.08
N SER A 20 8.93 4.82 30.41
CA SER A 20 9.74 3.78 31.05
C SER A 20 11.03 4.33 31.66
N ARG A 21 11.71 5.26 30.97
CA ARG A 21 12.91 5.93 31.51
C ARG A 21 12.61 6.75 32.78
N LYS A 22 11.43 7.38 32.87
CA LYS A 22 10.99 8.10 34.08
C LYS A 22 10.70 7.17 35.26
N LEU A 23 10.40 5.90 34.99
CA LEU A 23 10.13 4.87 36.00
C LEU A 23 11.38 4.01 36.30
N GLU A 24 12.55 4.35 35.75
CA GLU A 24 13.80 3.59 35.86
C GLU A 24 13.69 2.11 35.41
N ASP A 25 12.70 1.80 34.58
CA ASP A 25 12.47 0.45 34.03
C ASP A 25 13.35 0.25 32.79
N TRP A 26 14.63 -0.05 33.03
CA TRP A 26 15.65 -0.16 31.99
C TRP A 26 15.46 -1.35 31.06
N ASP A 27 14.88 -2.44 31.52
CA ASP A 27 14.56 -3.60 30.69
C ASP A 27 13.54 -3.23 29.61
N ARG A 28 12.50 -2.47 29.97
CA ARG A 28 11.55 -1.93 28.99
C ARG A 28 12.21 -0.96 28.03
N VAL A 29 13.10 -0.08 28.50
CA VAL A 29 13.86 0.84 27.64
C VAL A 29 14.68 0.08 26.59
N GLN A 30 15.38 -0.99 26.96
CA GLN A 30 16.12 -1.82 26.01
C GLN A 30 15.21 -2.51 25.00
N PHE A 31 14.07 -3.03 25.45
CA PHE A 31 13.08 -3.63 24.56
C PHE A 31 12.57 -2.62 23.51
N TRP A 32 12.31 -1.37 23.91
CA TRP A 32 11.91 -0.31 22.97
C TRP A 32 12.99 0.01 21.94
N HIS A 33 14.24 0.11 22.35
CA HIS A 33 15.34 0.36 21.41
C HIS A 33 15.47 -0.75 20.36
N LYS A 34 15.32 -2.01 20.77
CA LYS A 34 15.32 -3.17 19.85
C LYS A 34 14.14 -3.11 18.88
N ALA A 35 12.93 -2.91 19.38
CA ALA A 35 11.73 -2.76 18.54
C ALA A 35 11.88 -1.62 17.53
N MET A 36 12.54 -0.52 17.91
CA MET A 36 12.79 0.59 16.99
C MET A 36 13.85 0.33 15.95
N ALA A 37 14.89 -0.42 16.30
CA ALA A 37 15.87 -0.89 15.34
C ALA A 37 15.19 -1.80 14.29
N GLU A 38 14.35 -2.74 14.74
CA GLU A 38 13.63 -3.68 13.86
C GLU A 38 12.67 -2.95 12.89
N VAL A 39 11.89 -1.98 13.35
CA VAL A 39 10.99 -1.19 12.48
C VAL A 39 11.77 -0.37 11.44
N LYS A 40 12.96 0.12 11.80
CA LYS A 40 13.84 0.86 10.88
C LYS A 40 14.53 -0.05 9.88
N SER A 41 14.93 -1.25 10.28
CA SER A 41 15.59 -2.24 9.42
C SER A 41 14.62 -3.09 8.60
N SER A 42 13.33 -3.10 8.95
CA SER A 42 12.33 -3.85 8.22
C SER A 42 12.28 -3.38 6.76
N PRO A 43 12.30 -4.30 5.78
CA PRO A 43 12.21 -3.93 4.38
C PRO A 43 10.92 -3.16 4.15
N THR A 44 11.05 -2.02 3.48
CA THR A 44 9.89 -1.37 2.87
C THR A 44 9.52 -2.19 1.66
N ILE A 45 8.37 -2.85 1.68
CA ILE A 45 7.92 -3.46 0.45
C ILE A 45 7.62 -2.33 -0.51
N GLU A 46 8.34 -2.29 -1.63
CA GLU A 46 8.04 -1.39 -2.73
C GLU A 46 6.59 -1.68 -3.14
N PRO A 47 5.68 -0.68 -3.17
CA PRO A 47 4.25 -0.92 -3.40
C PRO A 47 4.02 -1.69 -4.69
N ASP A 48 4.86 -1.45 -5.69
CA ASP A 48 4.76 -1.99 -7.03
C ASP A 48 5.09 -3.50 -7.07
N MET A 49 5.74 -4.04 -6.02
CA MET A 49 6.02 -5.49 -5.91
C MET A 49 4.85 -6.32 -5.37
N ILE A 50 3.84 -5.69 -4.77
CA ILE A 50 2.63 -6.38 -4.24
C ILE A 50 1.33 -5.82 -4.78
N ARG A 51 1.40 -4.79 -5.63
CA ARG A 51 0.19 -4.13 -6.11
C ARG A 51 -0.63 -5.15 -6.90
N PRO A 52 -1.89 -5.37 -6.52
CA PRO A 52 -2.73 -6.27 -7.28
C PRO A 52 -2.90 -5.75 -8.72
N ILE A 53 -2.77 -6.68 -9.68
CA ILE A 53 -2.87 -6.37 -11.10
C ILE A 53 -4.30 -6.61 -11.58
N ALA A 54 -4.82 -5.67 -12.36
CA ALA A 54 -6.03 -5.80 -13.15
C ALA A 54 -5.73 -5.52 -14.64
N TYR A 55 -6.74 -5.63 -15.47
CA TYR A 55 -6.67 -5.30 -16.89
C TYR A 55 -7.99 -4.67 -17.35
N TRP A 56 -7.93 -3.86 -18.41
CA TRP A 56 -9.12 -3.31 -19.04
C TRP A 56 -9.75 -4.34 -19.98
N ILE A 57 -11.05 -4.57 -19.80
CA ILE A 57 -11.87 -5.40 -20.69
C ILE A 57 -12.66 -4.47 -21.59
N LEU A 58 -12.48 -4.58 -22.91
CA LEU A 58 -13.28 -3.81 -23.87
C LEU A 58 -14.70 -4.37 -23.93
N GLY A 59 -15.69 -3.53 -23.62
CA GLY A 59 -17.12 -3.81 -23.76
C GLY A 59 -17.79 -2.86 -24.76
N GLN A 60 -19.01 -3.21 -25.18
CA GLN A 60 -19.84 -2.40 -26.06
C GLN A 60 -21.25 -2.24 -25.46
N LYS A 61 -21.76 -1.02 -25.47
CA LYS A 61 -23.12 -0.68 -25.04
C LYS A 61 -24.12 -0.89 -26.17
N GLU A 62 -25.41 -0.92 -25.84
CA GLU A 62 -26.50 -1.10 -26.81
C GLU A 62 -26.55 0.01 -27.87
N ASP A 63 -26.10 1.23 -27.52
CA ASP A 63 -25.99 2.37 -28.44
C ASP A 63 -24.77 2.29 -29.38
N GLY A 64 -24.01 1.19 -29.31
CA GLY A 64 -22.82 0.94 -30.12
C GLY A 64 -21.54 1.57 -29.56
N THR A 65 -21.60 2.34 -28.47
CA THR A 65 -20.42 2.95 -27.85
C THR A 65 -19.56 1.91 -27.12
N TYR A 66 -18.24 2.11 -27.15
CA TYR A 66 -17.29 1.25 -26.45
C TYR A 66 -16.95 1.79 -25.06
N TYR A 67 -16.66 0.89 -24.12
CA TYR A 67 -16.18 1.23 -22.79
C TYR A 67 -15.13 0.23 -22.31
N LEU A 68 -14.34 0.63 -21.32
CA LEU A 68 -13.35 -0.24 -20.69
C LEU A 68 -13.84 -0.61 -19.29
N SER A 69 -14.01 -1.89 -19.00
CA SER A 69 -14.37 -2.36 -17.66
C SER A 69 -13.14 -2.89 -16.92
N CYS A 70 -12.97 -2.48 -15.66
CA CYS A 70 -11.93 -3.04 -14.80
C CYS A 70 -12.23 -4.51 -14.50
N SER A 71 -11.28 -5.42 -14.78
CA SER A 71 -11.46 -6.85 -14.53
C SER A 71 -11.66 -7.22 -13.06
N HIS A 72 -11.28 -6.35 -12.12
CA HIS A 72 -11.42 -6.59 -10.69
C HIS A 72 -12.76 -6.07 -10.11
N CYS A 73 -13.08 -4.79 -10.34
CA CYS A 73 -14.23 -4.13 -9.69
C CYS A 73 -15.32 -3.66 -10.67
N GLN A 74 -15.19 -3.98 -11.96
CA GLN A 74 -16.17 -3.71 -13.02
C GLN A 74 -16.45 -2.22 -13.30
N TYR A 75 -15.67 -1.31 -12.70
CA TYR A 75 -15.72 0.12 -13.02
C TYR A 75 -15.55 0.36 -14.53
N GLU A 76 -16.46 1.14 -15.12
CA GLU A 76 -16.41 1.56 -16.51
C GLU A 76 -15.61 2.85 -16.65
N ALA A 77 -14.52 2.78 -17.41
CA ALA A 77 -13.69 3.91 -17.80
C ALA A 77 -13.97 4.31 -19.25
N ASP A 78 -13.85 5.61 -19.51
CA ASP A 78 -13.95 6.26 -20.82
C ASP A 78 -12.63 6.24 -21.62
N LYS A 79 -11.52 5.95 -20.94
CA LYS A 79 -10.17 5.87 -21.51
C LYS A 79 -9.26 4.94 -20.71
N TYR A 80 -8.09 4.64 -21.26
CA TYR A 80 -7.06 3.87 -20.57
C TYR A 80 -6.41 4.70 -19.46
N TYR A 81 -6.28 4.08 -18.28
CA TYR A 81 -5.49 4.58 -17.16
C TYR A 81 -4.50 3.49 -16.74
N ASP A 82 -3.33 3.89 -16.23
CA ASP A 82 -2.33 2.98 -15.65
C ASP A 82 -2.84 2.34 -14.34
N PHE A 83 -3.83 2.98 -13.69
CA PHE A 83 -4.48 2.49 -12.48
C PHE A 83 -5.99 2.61 -12.60
N CYS A 84 -6.73 1.63 -12.06
CA CYS A 84 -8.18 1.74 -11.94
C CYS A 84 -8.53 2.87 -10.95
N PRO A 85 -9.31 3.90 -11.34
CA PRO A 85 -9.63 5.01 -10.45
C PRO A 85 -10.57 4.61 -9.31
N GLN A 86 -11.27 3.47 -9.44
CA GLN A 86 -12.19 2.97 -8.42
C GLN A 86 -11.51 2.08 -7.37
N CYS A 87 -10.70 1.09 -7.78
CA CYS A 87 -10.08 0.14 -6.85
C CYS A 87 -8.57 0.33 -6.66
N GLY A 88 -7.92 1.22 -7.42
CA GLY A 88 -6.49 1.52 -7.30
C GLY A 88 -5.54 0.42 -7.80
N TYR A 89 -6.07 -0.66 -8.38
CA TYR A 89 -5.27 -1.73 -8.97
C TYR A 89 -4.51 -1.20 -10.18
N GLU A 90 -3.27 -1.67 -10.34
CA GLU A 90 -2.47 -1.37 -11.52
C GLU A 90 -3.00 -2.12 -12.72
N ILE A 91 -3.03 -1.45 -13.86
CA ILE A 91 -3.49 -2.01 -15.11
C ILE A 91 -2.26 -2.52 -15.85
N SER A 92 -2.18 -3.85 -15.99
CA SER A 92 -1.18 -4.45 -16.86
C SER A 92 -1.57 -4.22 -18.32
N HIS A 93 -0.68 -3.56 -19.06
CA HIS A 93 -0.76 -3.48 -20.51
C HIS A 93 -0.06 -4.68 -21.12
N PRO A 94 -0.66 -5.37 -22.11
CA PRO A 94 0.08 -6.40 -22.85
C PRO A 94 1.36 -5.76 -23.40
N LYS A 95 2.50 -6.43 -23.19
CA LYS A 95 3.76 -6.01 -23.79
C LYS A 95 3.67 -6.34 -25.28
N ASP A 96 3.88 -5.34 -26.12
CA ASP A 96 4.10 -5.55 -27.54
C ASP A 96 5.47 -6.25 -27.70
N ASP A 97 5.47 -7.58 -27.81
CA ASP A 97 6.63 -8.41 -28.18
C ASP A 97 6.75 -8.52 -29.72
#